data_AF-A0A934SUS5-F1
#
_entry.id   AF-A0A934SUS5-F1
#
_cell.length_a   1.000
_cell.length_b   1.000
_cell.length_c   1.000
_cell.angle_alpha   90.00
_cell.angle_beta   90.00
_cell.angle_gamma   90.00
#
_symmetry.space_group_name_H-M   'P 1'
#
loop_
_entity.id
_entity.type
_entity.pdbx_description
1 polymer ?
#
loop_
_entity_poly.entity_id
_entity_poly.type
_entity_poly.pdbx_seq_one_letter_code
_entity_poly.pdbx_strand_id
1 'polypeptide(L)'
;MRHIQRRQQSTAFGAAAALHLSIAGFAGACISPEEVLMALDPVPDHHLAGLRRIEFSPEEARCCPPSVVAAYLQRERCICFYRLPAWPMFRHVLHHEIGHHVFALIISSKVKTQWTQRAVRRGAPASAYGATSVGEDFAECYARHLRGEPVDSASAAKEAFMRELVFSGAPWTLKEQQLL
;
A
#
# COMPACT_ATOMS: atom_id res chain seq x y z
N MET A 1 -22.55 -0.29 3.43
CA MET A 1 -21.50 0.11 2.49
C MET A 1 -21.33 1.62 2.60
N ARG A 2 -20.13 2.13 2.89
CA ARG A 2 -19.88 3.59 2.90
C ARG A 2 -19.01 3.94 1.68
N HIS A 3 -19.47 4.90 0.88
CA HIS A 3 -18.70 5.48 -0.23
C HIS A 3 -17.98 6.73 0.27
N ILE A 4 -16.70 6.87 -0.06
CA ILE A 4 -15.87 7.97 0.40
C ILE A 4 -15.38 8.76 -0.81
N GLN A 5 -15.51 10.08 -0.74
CA GLN A 5 -15.07 11.03 -1.76
C GLN A 5 -14.15 12.06 -1.10
N ARG A 6 -12.83 11.97 -1.35
CA ARG A 6 -11.85 12.98 -0.90
C ARG A 6 -11.73 14.04 -2.01
N ARG A 7 -11.97 15.32 -1.69
CA ARG A 7 -11.75 16.44 -2.64
C ARG A 7 -10.31 16.91 -2.55
N GLN A 8 -9.62 16.99 -3.69
CA GLN A 8 -8.27 17.53 -3.79
C GLN A 8 -8.25 19.05 -3.57
N GLN A 9 -7.23 19.55 -2.88
CA GLN A 9 -6.77 20.93 -3.07
C GLN A 9 -5.83 20.94 -4.28
N SER A 10 -6.24 21.68 -5.31
CA SER A 10 -5.59 21.74 -6.62
C SER A 10 -4.29 22.54 -6.55
N THR A 11 -3.18 21.90 -6.92
CA THR A 11 -2.10 22.58 -7.64
C THR A 11 -2.12 22.04 -9.08
N ALA A 12 -1.95 22.95 -10.04
CA ALA A 12 -2.34 22.77 -11.43
C ALA A 12 -1.68 21.56 -12.12
N PHE A 13 -2.48 20.57 -12.50
CA PHE A 13 -2.43 19.81 -13.77
C PHE A 13 -3.56 18.76 -13.76
N GLY A 14 -4.56 18.91 -14.63
CA GLY A 14 -5.62 17.92 -14.86
C GLY A 14 -6.77 17.93 -13.83
N ALA A 15 -8.00 17.71 -14.29
CA ALA A 15 -9.16 17.57 -13.41
C ALA A 15 -8.89 16.48 -12.36
N ALA A 16 -9.00 16.83 -11.08
CA ALA A 16 -8.86 15.91 -9.97
C ALA A 16 -9.82 14.72 -10.14
N ALA A 17 -9.32 13.57 -10.59
CA ALA A 17 -10.11 12.35 -10.64
C ALA A 17 -10.54 12.02 -9.21
N ALA A 18 -11.86 11.92 -8.98
CA ALA A 18 -12.37 11.61 -7.66
C ALA A 18 -11.90 10.21 -7.22
N LEU A 19 -11.26 10.12 -6.06
CA LEU A 19 -10.92 8.84 -5.45
C LEU A 19 -12.22 8.15 -5.00
N HIS A 20 -12.55 7.02 -5.62
CA HIS A 20 -13.72 6.21 -5.29
C HIS A 20 -13.26 4.92 -4.60
N LEU A 21 -13.15 4.97 -3.26
CA LEU A 21 -12.77 3.84 -2.43
C LEU A 21 -13.94 3.42 -1.54
N SER A 22 -14.32 2.14 -1.59
CA SER A 22 -15.34 1.57 -0.72
C SER A 22 -14.71 0.83 0.46
N ILE A 23 -15.24 1.07 1.66
CA ILE A 23 -14.85 0.36 2.89
C ILE A 23 -16.05 -0.46 3.38
N ALA A 24 -15.87 -1.77 3.56
CA ALA A 24 -16.95 -2.71 3.86
C ALA A 24 -16.51 -3.87 4.78
N GLY A 25 -17.48 -4.60 5.34
CA GLY A 25 -17.23 -5.80 6.16
C GLY A 25 -16.87 -5.53 7.62
N PHE A 26 -16.62 -4.29 8.04
CA PHE A 26 -16.20 -3.93 9.40
C PHE A 26 -17.34 -3.91 10.46
N ALA A 27 -18.49 -4.51 10.20
CA ALA A 27 -19.56 -4.59 11.20
C ALA A 27 -19.17 -5.61 12.29
N GLY A 28 -19.12 -5.17 13.55
CA GLY A 28 -18.68 -6.03 14.68
C GLY A 28 -17.16 -6.31 14.71
N ALA A 29 -16.39 -5.67 13.83
CA ALA A 29 -14.94 -5.68 13.85
C ALA A 29 -14.39 -4.89 15.05
N CYS A 30 -13.20 -5.27 15.53
CA CYS A 30 -12.45 -4.47 16.50
C CYS A 30 -11.81 -3.21 15.90
N ILE A 31 -11.84 -3.07 14.57
CA ILE A 31 -11.38 -1.91 13.81
C ILE A 31 -12.58 -1.26 13.13
N SER A 32 -12.79 0.03 13.38
CA SER A 32 -13.86 0.84 12.81
C SER A 32 -13.49 1.39 11.41
N PRO A 33 -14.48 1.74 10.57
CA PRO A 33 -14.22 2.46 9.32
C PRO A 33 -13.42 3.76 9.50
N GLU A 34 -13.64 4.47 10.60
CA GLU A 34 -12.91 5.68 10.98
C GLU A 34 -11.42 5.40 11.23
N GLU A 35 -11.12 4.29 11.91
CA GLU A 35 -9.74 3.82 12.06
C GLU A 35 -9.12 3.46 10.71
N VAL A 36 -9.85 2.80 9.79
CA VAL A 36 -9.33 2.59 8.43
C VAL A 36 -8.97 3.92 7.76
N LEU A 37 -9.82 4.95 7.90
CA LEU A 37 -9.54 6.28 7.35
C LEU A 37 -8.32 6.94 7.98
N MET A 38 -8.16 6.84 9.30
CA MET A 38 -6.97 7.34 9.99
C MET A 38 -5.70 6.66 9.51
N ALA A 39 -5.77 5.35 9.19
CA ALA A 39 -4.64 4.63 8.63
C ALA A 39 -4.34 5.03 7.18
N LEU A 40 -5.34 5.48 6.41
CA LEU A 40 -5.18 5.95 5.03
C LEU A 40 -4.72 7.40 4.94
N ASP A 41 -4.94 8.23 5.97
CA ASP A 41 -4.60 9.65 5.95
C ASP A 41 -3.15 9.98 5.51
N PRO A 42 -2.09 9.27 5.96
CA PRO A 42 -0.72 9.53 5.53
C PRO A 42 -0.40 9.02 4.11
N VAL A 43 -1.31 8.28 3.46
CA VAL A 43 -1.08 7.71 2.14
C VAL A 43 -1.34 8.78 1.07
N PRO A 44 -0.39 9.03 0.15
CA PRO A 44 -0.62 9.94 -0.97
C PRO A 44 -1.79 9.49 -1.84
N ASP A 45 -2.66 10.42 -2.23
CA ASP A 45 -3.87 10.08 -3.01
C ASP A 45 -3.55 9.34 -4.31
N HIS A 46 -2.43 9.66 -4.97
CA HIS A 46 -2.00 8.99 -6.19
C HIS A 46 -1.55 7.53 -5.96
N HIS A 47 -1.19 7.14 -4.73
CA HIS A 47 -0.93 5.75 -4.36
C HIS A 47 -2.22 4.95 -4.15
N LEU A 48 -3.36 5.63 -3.95
CA LEU A 48 -4.68 4.99 -3.85
C LEU A 48 -5.41 4.95 -5.20
N ALA A 49 -4.83 5.56 -6.24
CA ALA A 49 -5.48 5.71 -7.54
C ALA A 49 -5.79 4.34 -8.17
N GLY A 50 -7.07 4.07 -8.36
CA GLY A 50 -7.53 2.81 -8.96
C GLY A 50 -7.69 1.66 -7.96
N LEU A 51 -7.30 1.82 -6.68
CA LEU A 51 -7.76 0.94 -5.61
C LEU A 51 -9.27 1.12 -5.42
N ARG A 52 -10.03 0.03 -5.42
CA ARG A 52 -11.49 0.08 -5.43
C ARG A 52 -12.11 -0.20 -4.06
N ARG A 53 -11.54 -1.14 -3.31
CA ARG A 53 -12.14 -1.61 -2.06
C ARG A 53 -11.10 -1.96 -0.99
N ILE A 54 -11.48 -1.74 0.26
CA ILE A 54 -10.88 -2.35 1.45
C ILE A 54 -12.02 -3.07 2.18
N GLU A 55 -11.88 -4.38 2.37
CA GLU A 55 -12.93 -5.20 2.95
C GLU A 55 -12.41 -6.11 4.05
N PHE A 56 -13.24 -6.34 5.07
CA PHE A 56 -13.03 -7.40 6.04
C PHE A 56 -13.93 -8.59 5.66
N SER A 57 -13.33 -9.72 5.31
CA SER A 57 -13.99 -10.96 4.87
C SER A 57 -13.48 -12.16 5.69
N PRO A 58 -13.93 -12.34 6.94
CA PRO A 58 -13.50 -13.45 7.78
C PRO A 58 -13.95 -14.83 7.26
N GLU A 59 -14.97 -14.86 6.40
CA GLU A 59 -15.46 -16.09 5.79
C GLU A 59 -14.42 -16.70 4.82
N GLU A 60 -13.70 -15.84 4.10
CA GLU A 60 -12.62 -16.23 3.18
C GLU A 60 -11.37 -16.72 3.92
N ALA A 61 -11.22 -16.40 5.21
CA ALA A 61 -10.10 -16.85 6.03
C ALA A 61 -9.96 -18.38 6.09
N ARG A 62 -11.04 -19.13 5.79
CA ARG A 62 -11.06 -20.60 5.73
C ARG A 62 -10.29 -21.16 4.54
N CYS A 63 -10.13 -20.39 3.48
CA CYS A 63 -9.45 -20.78 2.25
C CYS A 63 -7.97 -20.36 2.23
N CYS A 64 -7.51 -19.62 3.23
CA CYS A 64 -6.15 -19.11 3.32
C CYS A 64 -5.37 -19.78 4.47
N PRO A 65 -4.04 -19.92 4.35
CA PRO A 65 -3.21 -20.34 5.46
C PRO A 65 -3.42 -19.44 6.69
N PRO A 66 -3.38 -19.98 7.93
CA PRO A 66 -3.62 -19.17 9.13
C PRO A 66 -2.67 -17.99 9.35
N SER A 67 -1.51 -18.00 8.71
CA SER A 67 -0.53 -16.92 8.75
C SER A 67 -0.92 -15.71 7.89
N VAL A 68 -1.85 -15.85 6.95
CA VAL A 68 -2.28 -14.77 6.06
C VAL A 68 -3.35 -13.93 6.74
N VAL A 69 -2.99 -12.69 7.05
CA VAL A 69 -3.88 -11.74 7.74
C VAL A 69 -4.72 -10.94 6.74
N ALA A 70 -4.10 -10.54 5.64
CA ALA A 70 -4.72 -9.81 4.54
C ALA A 70 -4.05 -10.18 3.21
N ALA A 71 -4.64 -9.73 2.11
CA ALA A 71 -4.02 -9.78 0.79
C ALA A 71 -4.54 -8.67 -0.12
N TYR A 72 -3.66 -8.12 -0.94
CA TYR A 72 -4.01 -7.33 -2.11
C TYR A 72 -4.36 -8.23 -3.31
N LEU A 73 -5.61 -8.15 -3.72
CA LEU A 73 -6.17 -8.87 -4.86
C LEU A 73 -6.09 -8.00 -6.11
N GLN A 74 -5.05 -8.20 -6.92
CA GLN A 74 -4.71 -7.31 -8.05
C GLN A 74 -5.82 -7.19 -9.11
N ARG A 75 -6.52 -8.28 -9.43
CA ARG A 75 -7.57 -8.27 -10.48
C ARG A 75 -8.78 -7.47 -10.03
N GLU A 76 -9.12 -7.60 -8.75
CA GLU A 76 -10.25 -6.98 -8.08
C GLU A 76 -9.93 -5.54 -7.66
N ARG A 77 -8.63 -5.21 -7.58
CA ARG A 77 -8.10 -3.97 -7.00
C ARG A 77 -8.65 -3.75 -5.59
N CYS A 78 -8.56 -4.80 -4.78
CA CYS A 78 -9.14 -4.88 -3.46
C CYS A 78 -8.06 -5.26 -2.44
N ILE A 79 -8.13 -4.70 -1.23
CA ILE A 79 -7.42 -5.22 -0.06
C ILE A 79 -8.44 -5.97 0.80
N CYS A 80 -8.24 -7.28 0.94
CA CYS A 80 -9.11 -8.14 1.74
C CYS A 80 -8.40 -8.51 3.04
N PHE A 81 -8.99 -8.17 4.18
CA PHE A 81 -8.58 -8.64 5.50
C PHE A 81 -9.35 -9.91 5.84
N TYR A 82 -8.65 -10.99 6.09
CA TYR A 82 -9.22 -12.25 6.56
C TYR A 82 -9.30 -12.30 8.08
N ARG A 83 -8.38 -11.59 8.74
CA ARG A 83 -8.29 -11.48 10.20
C ARG A 83 -7.95 -10.04 10.55
N LEU A 84 -8.54 -9.52 11.61
CA LEU A 84 -8.22 -8.19 12.10
C LEU A 84 -7.21 -8.29 13.23
N PRO A 85 -5.97 -7.84 13.02
CA PRO A 85 -5.00 -7.78 14.10
C PRO A 85 -5.26 -6.55 14.97
N ALA A 86 -4.54 -6.42 16.10
CA ALA A 86 -4.59 -5.22 16.91
C ALA A 86 -4.17 -3.98 16.10
N TRP A 87 -4.66 -2.81 16.49
CA TRP A 87 -4.52 -1.55 15.75
C TRP A 87 -3.10 -1.24 15.22
N PRO A 88 -2.01 -1.33 16.02
CA PRO A 88 -0.66 -1.09 15.49
C PRO A 88 -0.28 -2.04 14.36
N MET A 89 -0.68 -3.31 14.45
CA MET A 89 -0.42 -4.30 13.40
C MET A 89 -1.35 -4.08 12.20
N PHE A 90 -2.60 -3.69 12.43
CA PHE A 90 -3.55 -3.38 11.36
C PHE A 90 -3.00 -2.29 10.43
N ARG A 91 -2.46 -1.20 11.01
CA ARG A 91 -1.85 -0.14 10.21
C ARG A 91 -0.70 -0.64 9.35
N HIS A 92 0.20 -1.45 9.92
CA HIS A 92 1.32 -2.06 9.17
C HIS A 92 0.81 -2.90 8.01
N VAL A 93 -0.11 -3.82 8.28
CA VAL A 93 -0.68 -4.73 7.27
C VAL A 93 -1.40 -3.93 6.19
N LEU A 94 -2.22 -2.94 6.54
CA LEU A 94 -2.88 -2.11 5.55
C LEU A 94 -1.87 -1.38 4.64
N HIS A 95 -0.85 -0.77 5.21
CA HIS A 95 0.18 -0.09 4.42
C HIS A 95 0.99 -1.06 3.57
N HIS A 96 1.26 -2.27 4.08
CA HIS A 96 1.90 -3.35 3.34
C HIS A 96 1.09 -3.73 2.09
N GLU A 97 -0.21 -3.97 2.24
CA GLU A 97 -1.09 -4.31 1.10
C GLU A 97 -1.23 -3.14 0.10
N ILE A 98 -1.21 -1.89 0.57
CA ILE A 98 -1.11 -0.72 -0.31
C ILE A 98 0.24 -0.71 -1.05
N GLY A 99 1.32 -1.11 -0.38
CA GLY A 99 2.63 -1.29 -1.00
C GLY A 99 2.57 -2.27 -2.19
N HIS A 100 1.88 -3.40 -2.04
CA HIS A 100 1.62 -4.33 -3.15
C HIS A 100 0.83 -3.69 -4.29
N HIS A 101 -0.22 -2.92 -3.97
CA HIS A 101 -0.98 -2.17 -4.96
C HIS A 101 -0.11 -1.16 -5.73
N VAL A 102 0.69 -0.38 -4.99
CA VAL A 102 1.61 0.63 -5.55
C VAL A 102 2.63 -0.04 -6.47
N PHE A 103 3.25 -1.13 -5.99
CA PHE A 103 4.21 -1.90 -6.78
C PHE A 103 3.58 -2.51 -8.02
N ALA A 104 2.32 -2.97 -7.96
CA ALA A 104 1.66 -3.60 -9.10
C ALA A 104 1.22 -2.57 -10.16
N LEU A 105 0.54 -1.50 -9.74
CA LEU A 105 -0.24 -0.65 -10.63
C LEU A 105 0.21 0.81 -10.71
N ILE A 106 0.84 1.35 -9.66
CA ILE A 106 1.10 2.79 -9.56
C ILE A 106 2.47 3.18 -10.10
N ILE A 107 3.54 2.51 -9.67
CA ILE A 107 4.89 2.88 -10.10
C ILE A 107 5.23 2.29 -11.48
N SER A 108 6.04 3.01 -12.25
CA SER A 108 6.45 2.60 -13.60
C SER A 108 7.37 1.38 -13.57
N SER A 109 7.39 0.61 -14.66
CA SER A 109 8.31 -0.54 -14.79
C SER A 109 9.77 -0.14 -14.59
N LYS A 110 10.15 1.08 -14.99
CA LYS A 110 11.50 1.63 -14.77
C LYS A 110 11.81 1.75 -13.28
N VAL A 111 10.89 2.25 -12.46
CA VAL A 111 11.06 2.33 -11.00
C VAL A 111 11.15 0.93 -10.40
N LYS A 112 10.31 -0.02 -10.82
CA LYS A 112 10.39 -1.42 -10.36
C LYS A 112 11.75 -2.06 -10.68
N THR A 113 12.29 -1.81 -11.87
CA THR A 113 13.64 -2.27 -12.23
C THR A 113 14.72 -1.61 -11.37
N GLN A 114 14.59 -0.34 -11.03
CA GLN A 114 15.53 0.31 -10.12
C GLN A 114 15.43 -0.26 -8.70
N TRP A 115 14.24 -0.61 -8.23
CA TRP A 115 14.06 -1.29 -6.94
C TRP A 115 14.83 -2.62 -6.92
N THR A 116 14.59 -3.49 -7.91
CA THR A 116 15.24 -4.81 -7.99
C THR A 116 16.75 -4.72 -8.13
N GLN A 117 17.27 -3.76 -8.90
CA GLN A 117 18.69 -3.67 -9.22
C GLN A 117 19.50 -2.86 -8.20
N ARG A 118 18.91 -1.83 -7.60
CA ARG A 118 19.64 -0.86 -6.75
C ARG A 118 19.28 -1.00 -5.28
N ALA A 119 18.00 -1.12 -4.95
CA ALA A 119 17.58 -1.11 -3.56
C ALA A 119 17.73 -2.50 -2.91
N VAL A 120 17.26 -3.55 -3.58
CA VAL A 120 17.39 -4.94 -3.09
C VAL A 120 18.84 -5.40 -3.04
N ARG A 121 19.65 -5.08 -4.06
CA ARG A 121 21.06 -5.54 -4.12
C ARG A 121 22.00 -4.85 -3.14
N ARG A 122 21.64 -3.66 -2.65
CA ARG A 122 22.52 -2.83 -1.81
C ARG A 122 22.16 -2.84 -0.34
N GLY A 123 21.09 -3.52 0.06
CA GLY A 123 20.60 -3.49 1.43
C GLY A 123 20.04 -4.83 1.89
N ALA A 124 19.98 -5.01 3.21
CA ALA A 124 19.30 -6.14 3.81
C ALA A 124 17.79 -6.08 3.52
N PRO A 125 17.07 -7.21 3.44
CA PRO A 125 15.61 -7.23 3.40
C PRO A 125 15.01 -6.38 4.51
N ALA A 126 13.89 -5.71 4.24
CA ALA A 126 13.19 -4.89 5.22
C ALA A 126 12.87 -5.70 6.48
N SER A 127 12.38 -6.92 6.30
CA SER A 127 12.13 -7.85 7.39
C SER A 127 12.45 -9.27 6.97
N ALA A 128 12.39 -10.20 7.92
CA ALA A 128 12.47 -11.63 7.58
C ALA A 128 11.37 -12.04 6.59
N TYR A 129 10.19 -11.41 6.66
CA TYR A 129 9.11 -11.63 5.70
C TYR A 129 9.42 -11.00 4.34
N GLY A 130 9.99 -9.79 4.34
CA GLY A 130 10.46 -9.14 3.11
C GLY A 130 11.53 -9.94 2.35
N ALA A 131 12.27 -10.82 3.02
CA ALA A 131 13.26 -11.68 2.36
C ALA A 131 12.65 -12.74 1.40
N THR A 132 11.34 -12.97 1.47
CA THR A 132 10.65 -13.99 0.67
C THR A 132 10.55 -13.64 -0.81
N SER A 133 10.38 -12.36 -1.15
CA SER A 133 10.35 -11.89 -2.53
C SER A 133 10.64 -10.40 -2.63
N VAL A 134 11.01 -9.93 -3.82
CA VAL A 134 11.19 -8.50 -4.12
C VAL A 134 9.92 -7.69 -3.83
N GLY A 135 8.74 -8.28 -4.09
CA GLY A 135 7.46 -7.63 -3.84
C GLY A 135 7.18 -7.48 -2.35
N GLU A 136 7.42 -8.53 -1.57
CA GLU A 136 7.28 -8.48 -0.11
C GLU A 136 8.27 -7.49 0.51
N ASP A 137 9.51 -7.47 0.04
CA ASP A 137 10.51 -6.50 0.48
C ASP A 137 10.07 -5.05 0.21
N PHE A 138 9.48 -4.81 -0.98
CA PHE A 138 8.94 -3.50 -1.33
C PHE A 138 7.79 -3.11 -0.40
N ALA A 139 6.81 -4.00 -0.23
CA ALA A 139 5.62 -3.77 0.58
C ALA A 139 5.98 -3.50 2.05
N GLU A 140 6.92 -4.27 2.61
CA GLU A 140 7.44 -4.06 3.95
C GLU A 140 8.16 -2.72 4.11
N CYS A 141 9.02 -2.34 3.15
CA CYS A 141 9.66 -1.03 3.17
C CYS A 141 8.64 0.11 3.06
N TYR A 142 7.61 -0.05 2.23
CA TYR A 142 6.57 0.94 2.04
C TYR A 142 5.80 1.19 3.34
N ALA A 143 5.43 0.11 4.04
CA ALA A 143 4.74 0.18 5.32
C ALA A 143 5.57 0.89 6.39
N ARG A 144 6.86 0.53 6.50
CA ARG A 144 7.78 1.16 7.45
C ARG A 144 8.00 2.65 7.18
N HIS A 145 8.15 3.02 5.92
CA HIS A 145 8.32 4.40 5.50
C HIS A 145 7.14 5.27 5.95
N LEU A 146 5.90 4.84 5.67
CA LEU A 146 4.69 5.56 6.09
C LEU A 146 4.53 5.68 7.61
N ARG A 147 5.09 4.73 8.35
CA ARG A 147 5.04 4.71 9.82
C ARG A 147 6.17 5.50 10.47
N GLY A 148 7.13 6.01 9.68
CA GLY A 148 8.30 6.70 10.19
C GLY A 148 9.17 5.83 11.08
N GLU A 149 9.20 4.52 10.82
CA GLU A 149 10.01 3.60 11.62
C GLU A 149 11.51 3.89 11.41
N PRO A 150 12.34 3.84 12.46
CA PRO A 150 13.77 4.06 12.33
C PRO A 150 14.39 3.10 11.31
N VAL A 151 15.14 3.67 10.38
CA VAL A 151 15.83 2.92 9.33
C VAL A 151 17.27 2.69 9.77
N ASP A 152 17.70 1.43 9.79
CA ASP A 152 19.09 1.10 10.01
C ASP A 152 19.97 1.48 8.81
N SER A 153 21.29 1.53 9.01
CA SER A 153 22.22 1.87 7.93
C SER A 153 22.14 0.89 6.75
N ALA A 154 21.78 -0.37 7.00
CA ALA A 154 21.63 -1.41 5.99
C ALA A 154 20.42 -1.18 5.07
N SER A 155 19.42 -0.42 5.53
CA SER A 155 18.18 -0.13 4.79
C SER A 155 18.12 1.32 4.28
N ALA A 156 19.13 2.15 4.56
CA ALA A 156 19.17 3.56 4.16
C ALA A 156 18.97 3.77 2.65
N ALA A 157 19.50 2.88 1.81
CA ALA A 157 19.31 2.95 0.36
C ALA A 157 17.84 2.70 -0.05
N LYS A 158 17.12 1.83 0.66
CA LYS A 158 15.70 1.54 0.43
C LYS A 158 14.82 2.69 0.91
N GLU A 159 15.18 3.30 2.03
CA GLU A 159 14.49 4.48 2.54
C GLU A 159 14.66 5.68 1.60
N ALA A 160 15.88 5.92 1.11
CA ALA A 160 16.12 6.94 0.08
C ALA A 160 15.30 6.65 -1.18
N PHE A 161 15.23 5.39 -1.60
CA PHE A 161 14.40 4.97 -2.74
C PHE A 161 12.91 5.28 -2.52
N MET A 162 12.36 4.96 -1.34
CA MET A 162 10.96 5.26 -1.02
C MET A 162 10.70 6.77 -1.13
N ARG A 163 11.51 7.58 -0.45
CA ARG A 163 11.36 9.04 -0.46
C ARG A 163 11.52 9.66 -1.86
N GLU A 164 12.54 9.28 -2.60
CA GLU A 164 12.95 9.98 -3.83
C GLU A 164 12.20 9.50 -5.07
N LEU A 165 11.74 8.25 -5.09
CA LEU A 165 11.17 7.63 -6.29
C LEU A 165 9.72 7.21 -6.11
N VAL A 166 9.38 6.60 -4.98
CA VAL A 166 8.02 6.10 -4.76
C VAL A 166 7.11 7.25 -4.33
N PHE A 167 7.49 7.98 -3.27
CA PHE A 167 6.68 9.03 -2.66
C PHE A 167 6.87 10.42 -3.27
N SER A 168 7.75 10.59 -4.26
CA SER A 168 8.03 11.90 -4.86
C SER A 168 6.89 12.44 -5.73
N GLY A 169 5.97 11.58 -6.19
CA GLY A 169 4.87 11.95 -7.09
C GLY A 169 5.32 12.47 -8.46
N ALA A 170 6.59 12.29 -8.83
CA ALA A 170 7.11 12.79 -10.10
C ALA A 170 6.49 12.01 -11.28
N PRO A 171 6.05 12.66 -12.37
CA PRO A 171 5.32 11.98 -13.45
C PRO A 171 6.03 10.77 -14.05
N TRP A 172 7.36 10.79 -14.12
CA TRP A 172 8.16 9.70 -14.68
C TRP A 172 8.30 8.48 -13.75
N THR A 173 8.01 8.64 -12.45
CA THR A 173 8.02 7.53 -11.49
C THR A 173 6.71 6.76 -11.50
N LEU A 174 5.63 7.40 -11.96
CA LEU A 174 4.31 6.82 -12.10
C LEU A 174 4.18 6.06 -13.41
N LYS A 175 3.37 5.00 -13.39
CA LYS A 175 2.93 4.33 -14.60
C LYS A 175 2.01 5.29 -15.35
N GLU A 176 2.25 5.49 -16.65
CA GLU A 176 1.32 6.25 -17.50
C GLU A 176 -0.07 5.69 -17.29
N GLN A 177 -0.98 6.57 -16.83
CA GLN A 177 -2.33 6.15 -16.48
C GLN A 177 -3.00 5.62 -17.75
N GLN A 178 -3.14 4.30 -17.86
CA GLN A 178 -4.16 3.71 -18.71
C GLN A 178 -5.50 4.00 -18.02
N LEU A 179 -5.99 5.21 -18.27
CA LEU A 179 -7.35 5.65 -17.96
C LEU A 179 -8.30 4.81 -18.83
N LEU A 180 -8.72 3.67 -18.29
CA LEU A 180 -9.89 2.91 -18.72
C LEU A 180 -10.70 2.53 -17.48
#